data_AF-A0AAJ6P2T0-F1
#
_entry.id   AF-A0AAJ6P2T0-F1
#
_cell.length_a   1.000
_cell.length_b   1.000
_cell.length_c   1.000
_cell.angle_alpha   90.00
_cell.angle_beta   90.00
_cell.angle_gamma   90.00
#
_symmetry.space_group_name_H-M   'P 1'
#
loop_
_entity.id
_entity.type
_entity.pdbx_description
1 polymer ?
#
loop_
_entity_poly.entity_id
_entity_poly.type
_entity_poly.pdbx_seq_one_letter_code
_entity_poly.pdbx_strand_id
1 'polypeptide(L)'
;MDRLAYILNNIILVLEKSSENNWSEELRKFSKDYSELKTPNEKNIFQRKLLNIYGGMGSFSDLVLYKDNNLMYEENCELDTLREELFKELKKSL
;
A
#
# COMPACT_ATOMS: atom_id res chain seq x y z
N MET A 1 -3.01 16.09 5.38
CA MET A 1 -3.22 14.64 5.23
C MET A 1 -2.05 13.93 5.89
N ASP A 2 -2.30 12.88 6.67
CA ASP A 2 -1.25 12.05 7.31
C ASP A 2 -0.35 11.40 6.24
N ARG A 3 0.97 11.27 6.47
CA ARG A 3 1.92 10.78 5.45
C ARG A 3 1.61 9.35 5.01
N LEU A 4 1.21 8.47 5.93
CA LEU A 4 0.84 7.10 5.59
C LEU A 4 -0.42 7.09 4.73
N ALA A 5 -1.43 7.88 5.09
CA ALA A 5 -2.65 8.02 4.29
C ALA A 5 -2.37 8.54 2.88
N TYR A 6 -1.45 9.51 2.73
CA TYR A 6 -1.02 9.99 1.43
C TYR A 6 -0.38 8.88 0.58
N ILE A 7 0.56 8.12 1.15
CA ILE A 7 1.24 7.04 0.42
C ILE A 7 0.21 5.97 -0.02
N LEU A 8 -0.65 5.52 0.92
CA LEU A 8 -1.70 4.55 0.61
C LEU A 8 -2.62 5.02 -0.52
N ASN A 9 -3.01 6.29 -0.51
CA ASN A 9 -3.87 6.84 -1.56
C ASN A 9 -3.18 6.84 -2.93
N ASN A 10 -1.90 7.19 -3.02
CA ASN A 10 -1.18 7.15 -4.31
C ASN A 10 -1.01 5.72 -4.82
N ILE A 11 -0.73 4.76 -3.93
CA ILE A 11 -0.68 3.35 -4.32
C ILE A 11 -2.03 2.90 -4.89
N ILE A 12 -3.13 3.22 -4.20
CA ILE A 12 -4.48 2.87 -4.66
C ILE A 12 -4.73 3.43 -6.07
N LEU A 13 -4.38 4.69 -6.33
CA LEU A 13 -4.56 5.30 -7.65
C LEU A 13 -3.77 4.59 -8.75
N VAL A 14 -2.53 4.18 -8.48
CA VAL A 14 -1.69 3.41 -9.41
C VAL A 14 -2.34 2.05 -9.72
N LEU A 15 -2.81 1.34 -8.69
CA LEU A 15 -3.48 0.05 -8.83
C LEU A 15 -4.80 0.16 -9.62
N GLU A 16 -5.57 1.22 -9.41
CA GLU A 16 -6.80 1.44 -10.16
C GLU A 16 -6.54 1.73 -11.65
N LYS A 17 -5.48 2.48 -11.95
CA LYS A 17 -5.06 2.76 -13.33
C LYS A 17 -4.75 1.47 -14.10
N SER A 18 -4.18 0.48 -13.41
CA SER A 18 -3.90 -0.86 -13.93
C SER A 18 -5.06 -1.85 -13.80
N SER A 19 -6.22 -1.43 -13.27
CA SER A 19 -7.37 -2.31 -13.01
C SER A 19 -7.08 -3.46 -12.03
N GLU A 20 -6.08 -3.27 -11.16
CA GLU A 20 -5.73 -4.22 -10.10
C GLU A 20 -6.66 -4.02 -8.89
N ASN A 21 -7.83 -4.64 -8.97
CA ASN A 21 -8.90 -4.41 -8.01
C ASN A 21 -8.62 -5.01 -6.63
N ASN A 22 -8.01 -6.20 -6.56
CA ASN A 22 -7.80 -6.93 -5.30
C ASN A 22 -6.99 -6.11 -4.29
N TRP A 23 -5.79 -5.68 -4.68
CA TRP A 23 -4.94 -4.88 -3.81
C TRP A 23 -5.48 -3.46 -3.59
N SER A 24 -6.12 -2.85 -4.60
CA SER A 24 -6.70 -1.51 -4.42
C SER A 24 -7.83 -1.49 -3.39
N GLU A 25 -8.68 -2.52 -3.36
CA GLU A 25 -9.75 -2.66 -2.37
C GLU A 25 -9.21 -2.96 -0.97
N GLU A 26 -8.21 -3.82 -0.86
CA GLU A 26 -7.60 -4.16 0.42
C GLU A 26 -6.90 -2.94 1.05
N LEU A 27 -6.12 -2.19 0.27
CA LEU A 27 -5.47 -0.97 0.75
C LEU A 27 -6.46 0.14 1.08
N ARG A 28 -7.61 0.20 0.39
CA ARG A 28 -8.71 1.11 0.77
C ARG A 28 -9.28 0.79 2.13
N LYS A 29 -9.54 -0.49 2.42
CA LYS A 29 -9.99 -0.92 3.75
C LYS A 29 -8.98 -0.50 4.81
N PHE A 30 -7.68 -0.73 4.56
CA PHE A 30 -6.64 -0.30 5.50
C PHE A 30 -6.60 1.22 5.69
N SER A 31 -6.72 2.00 4.62
CA SER A 31 -6.75 3.46 4.72
C SER A 31 -7.96 3.95 5.52
N LYS A 32 -9.11 3.30 5.36
CA LYS A 32 -10.32 3.60 6.13
C LYS A 32 -10.12 3.25 7.59
N ASP A 33 -9.72 2.01 7.89
CA ASP A 33 -9.50 1.53 9.26
C ASP A 33 -8.48 2.43 9.99
N TYR A 34 -7.38 2.79 9.33
CA TYR A 34 -6.37 3.69 9.88
C TYR A 34 -6.92 5.08 10.22
N SER A 35 -7.84 5.62 9.40
CA SER A 35 -8.46 6.93 9.62
C SER A 35 -9.38 6.96 10.84
N GLU A 36 -9.91 5.81 11.25
CA GLU A 36 -10.81 5.67 12.40
C GLU A 36 -10.05 5.51 13.74
N LEU A 37 -8.74 5.24 13.69
CA LEU A 37 -7.87 5.12 14.87
C LEU A 37 -7.62 6.49 15.51
N LYS A 38 -7.81 6.57 16.83
CA LYS A 38 -7.84 7.84 17.56
C LYS A 38 -6.55 8.14 18.28
N THR A 39 -5.81 7.11 18.70
CA THR A 39 -4.61 7.26 19.51
C THR A 39 -3.34 6.89 18.74
N PRO A 40 -2.18 7.49 19.08
CA PRO A 40 -0.90 7.10 18.49
C PRO A 40 -0.56 5.61 18.71
N ASN A 41 -0.94 5.03 19.86
CA ASN A 41 -0.65 3.63 20.16
C ASN A 41 -1.46 2.66 19.29
N GLU A 42 -2.74 2.94 19.06
CA GLU A 42 -3.57 2.17 18.11
C GLU A 42 -2.97 2.21 16.70
N LYS A 43 -2.55 3.40 16.25
CA LYS A 43 -1.90 3.59 14.95
C LYS A 43 -0.61 2.79 14.82
N ASN A 44 0.25 2.81 15.84
CA ASN A 44 1.50 2.03 15.83
C ASN A 44 1.22 0.51 15.77
N ILE A 45 0.27 0.00 16.56
CA ILE A 45 -0.12 -1.42 16.51
C ILE A 45 -0.65 -1.80 15.12
N PHE A 46 -1.48 -0.93 14.52
CA PHE A 46 -2.02 -1.16 13.20
C PHE A 46 -0.92 -1.16 12.12
N GLN A 47 -0.01 -0.18 12.15
CA GLN A 47 1.12 -0.08 11.22
C GLN A 47 2.03 -1.32 11.28
N ARG A 48 2.29 -1.85 12.49
CA ARG A 48 3.03 -3.10 12.67
C ARG A 48 2.33 -4.31 12.03
N LYS A 49 1.00 -4.39 12.13
CA LYS A 49 0.22 -5.43 11.44
C LYS A 49 0.28 -5.28 9.93
N LEU A 50 0.23 -4.03 9.44
CA LEU A 50 0.28 -3.73 8.02
C LEU A 50 1.61 -4.14 7.38
N LEU A 51 2.73 -4.15 8.12
CA LEU A 51 4.01 -4.69 7.62
C LEU A 51 3.91 -6.14 7.10
N ASN A 52 2.93 -6.92 7.56
CA ASN A 52 2.75 -8.30 7.13
C ASN A 52 2.42 -8.44 5.64
N ILE A 53 1.91 -7.39 4.97
CA ILE A 53 1.61 -7.44 3.52
C ILE A 53 2.87 -7.59 2.65
N TYR A 54 4.05 -7.32 3.22
CA TYR A 54 5.33 -7.44 2.52
C TYR A 54 5.92 -8.86 2.57
N GLY A 55 5.33 -9.78 3.33
CA GLY A 55 5.84 -11.15 3.50
C GLY A 55 4.88 -12.22 2.97
N GLY A 56 5.44 -13.35 2.53
CA GLY A 56 4.67 -14.51 2.03
C GLY A 56 4.61 -14.59 0.51
N MET A 57 4.04 -15.69 -0.01
CA MET A 57 3.84 -15.91 -1.45
C MET A 57 2.61 -15.14 -1.92
N GLY A 58 2.75 -14.30 -2.96
CA GLY A 58 1.67 -13.43 -3.43
C GLY A 58 1.51 -12.19 -2.56
N SER A 59 2.60 -11.78 -1.90
CA SER A 59 2.65 -10.57 -1.08
C SER A 59 2.48 -9.31 -1.95
N PHE A 60 2.21 -8.18 -1.31
CA PHE A 60 2.12 -6.90 -2.01
C PHE A 60 3.40 -6.56 -2.76
N SER A 61 4.55 -7.05 -2.26
CA SER A 61 5.87 -6.92 -2.86
C SER A 61 6.00 -7.65 -4.20
N ASP A 62 5.27 -8.75 -4.39
CA ASP A 62 5.37 -9.61 -5.58
C ASP A 62 4.50 -9.13 -6.75
N LEU A 63 3.61 -8.16 -6.49
CA LEU A 63 2.65 -7.70 -7.49
C LEU A 63 3.35 -6.94 -8.62
N VAL A 64 3.07 -7.33 -9.86
CA VAL A 64 3.51 -6.67 -11.08
C VAL A 64 2.29 -6.30 -11.90
N LEU A 65 2.19 -5.06 -12.33
CA LEU A 65 1.03 -4.51 -13.02
C LEU A 65 1.09 -4.78 -14.51
N TYR A 66 -0.01 -5.34 -15.03
CA TYR A 66 -0.25 -5.57 -16.45
C TYR A 66 -1.61 -5.01 -16.84
N LYS A 67 -1.74 -4.55 -18.08
CA LYS A 67 -3.01 -4.18 -18.68
C LYS A 67 -3.04 -4.62 -20.14
N ASP A 68 -4.10 -5.33 -20.52
CA ASP A 68 -4.24 -5.92 -21.86
C ASP A 68 -3.00 -6.76 -22.25
N ASN A 69 -2.47 -7.54 -21.31
CA ASN A 69 -1.22 -8.32 -21.42
C ASN A 69 0.07 -7.52 -21.67
N ASN A 70 0.03 -6.19 -21.56
CA ASN A 70 1.20 -5.33 -21.64
C ASN A 70 1.68 -4.96 -20.25
N LEU A 71 3.00 -5.03 -20.03
CA LEU A 71 3.63 -4.56 -18.80
C LEU A 71 3.46 -3.03 -18.69
N MET A 72 2.92 -2.58 -17.56
CA MET A 72 2.74 -1.16 -17.26
C MET A 72 4.01 -0.59 -16.63
N TYR A 73 5.07 -0.35 -17.44
CA TYR A 73 6.41 -0.05 -16.94
C TYR A 73 6.45 1.17 -16.01
N GLU A 74 5.85 2.28 -16.43
CA GLU A 74 5.84 3.53 -15.65
C GLU A 74 5.13 3.35 -14.31
N GLU A 75 3.98 2.67 -14.30
CA GLU A 75 3.20 2.39 -13.11
C GLU A 75 3.90 1.41 -12.17
N ASN A 76 4.63 0.42 -12.69
CA ASN A 76 5.42 -0.47 -11.86
C ASN A 76 6.60 0.27 -11.21
N CYS A 77 7.28 1.17 -11.93
CA CYS A 77 8.32 2.02 -11.34
C CYS A 77 7.78 2.96 -10.25
N GLU A 78 6.59 3.54 -10.48
CA GLU A 78 5.89 4.35 -9.49
C GLU A 78 5.50 3.52 -8.27
N LEU A 79 4.92 2.34 -8.50
CA LEU A 79 4.51 1.41 -7.46
C LEU A 79 5.68 0.95 -6.60
N ASP A 80 6.83 0.65 -7.19
CA ASP A 80 8.05 0.26 -6.47
C ASP A 80 8.57 1.40 -5.59
N THR A 81 8.55 2.64 -6.10
CA THR A 81 8.91 3.82 -5.30
C THR A 81 7.98 3.98 -4.11
N LEU A 82 6.66 3.90 -4.35
CA LEU A 82 5.65 4.03 -3.29
C LEU A 82 5.70 2.88 -2.27
N ARG A 83 6.03 1.66 -2.70
CA ARG A 83 6.26 0.51 -1.81
C ARG A 83 7.42 0.75 -0.87
N GLU A 84 8.53 1.29 -1.37
CA GLU A 84 9.65 1.64 -0.51
C GLU A 84 9.28 2.72 0.51
N GLU A 85 8.57 3.75 0.06
CA GLU A 85 8.09 4.81 0.95
C GLU A 85 7.14 4.28 2.03
N LEU A 86 6.18 3.44 1.65
CA LEU A 86 5.25 2.80 2.56
C LEU A 86 6.01 1.97 3.60
N PHE A 87 6.96 1.15 3.15
CA PHE A 87 7.75 0.32 4.05
C PHE A 87 8.59 1.15 5.04
N LYS A 88 9.24 2.21 4.57
CA LYS A 88 9.99 3.16 5.41
C LYS A 88 9.08 3.85 6.43
N GLU A 89 7.86 4.24 6.02
CA GLU A 89 6.89 4.86 6.91
C GLU A 89 6.41 3.89 8.00
N LEU A 90 6.07 2.65 7.61
CA LEU A 90 5.62 1.63 8.55
C LEU A 90 6.70 1.22 9.55
N LYS A 91 7.97 1.19 9.14
CA LYS A 91 9.09 0.88 10.03
C LYS A 91 9.31 1.89 11.15
N LYS A 92 8.83 3.14 11.02
CA LYS A 92 8.91 4.12 12.12
C LYS A 92 8.11 3.72 13.35
N SER A 93 7.18 2.78 13.19
CA SER A 93 6.35 2.25 14.27
C SER A 93 6.97 1.08 15.03
N LEU A 94 8.12 0.55 14.57
CA LEU A 94 8.87 -0.50 15.25
C LEU A 94 9.64 0.07 16.44
#